data_AF-A0A1B6VH10-F1
#
_entry.id   AF-A0A1B6VH10-F1
#
_cell.length_a   1.000
_cell.length_b   1.000
_cell.length_c   1.000
_cell.angle_alpha   90.00
_cell.angle_beta   90.00
_cell.angle_gamma   90.00
#
_symmetry.space_group_name_H-M   'P 1'
#
loop_
_entity.id
_entity.type
_entity.pdbx_description
1 polymer ?
#
loop_
_entity_poly.entity_id
_entity_poly.type
_entity_poly.pdbx_seq_one_letter_code
_entity_poly.pdbx_strand_id
1 'polypeptide(L)'
;MGPEPRAEYDFFSNPVHDSVRNKTSFMTRIDSVDPIISAGLADQIDVDGSEVLEGISFHPTPGHTPHHASLVLKSGMERALFTGDVMHHPIQVCIPEWSAVFDADPQIAIISRKWALNYAAEHTAAVFTSHFPMTSAGKVMTYDQGRGWSFL
;
A
#
# COMPACT_ATOMS: atom_id res chain seq x y z
N MET A 1 4.67 9.78 16.00
CA MET A 1 3.36 10.27 15.55
C MET A 1 2.96 9.37 14.40
N GLY A 2 1.92 8.56 14.55
CA GLY A 2 1.37 7.79 13.43
C GLY A 2 0.80 8.74 12.38
N PRO A 3 0.57 8.30 11.14
CA PRO A 3 -0.15 9.11 10.19
C PRO A 3 -1.58 9.34 10.67
N GLU A 4 -2.02 10.60 10.59
CA GLU A 4 -3.38 11.01 10.91
C GLU A 4 -4.40 10.27 9.99
N PRO A 5 -5.58 9.88 10.49
CA PRO A 5 -6.58 9.07 9.77
C PRO A 5 -7.11 9.68 8.46
N ARG A 6 -6.74 10.93 8.14
CA ARG A 6 -7.12 11.66 6.93
C ARG A 6 -5.96 12.11 6.07
N ALA A 7 -4.72 11.77 6.43
CA ALA A 7 -3.54 12.42 5.88
C ALA A 7 -3.48 12.36 4.33
N GLU A 8 -3.88 11.24 3.74
CA GLU A 8 -3.94 11.08 2.28
C GLU A 8 -5.05 11.92 1.63
N TYR A 9 -6.26 11.88 2.21
CA TYR A 9 -7.38 12.66 1.73
C TYR A 9 -7.10 14.16 1.81
N ASP A 10 -6.52 14.61 2.92
CA ASP A 10 -6.19 16.02 3.13
C ASP A 10 -5.07 16.48 2.17
N PHE A 11 -4.08 15.61 1.87
CA PHE A 11 -3.07 15.88 0.85
C PHE A 11 -3.70 16.12 -0.53
N PHE A 12 -4.60 15.24 -0.98
CA PHE A 12 -5.28 15.40 -2.27
C PHE A 12 -6.48 16.37 -2.26
N SER A 13 -6.78 16.98 -1.12
CA SER A 13 -7.78 18.05 -0.99
C SER A 13 -7.13 19.44 -0.95
N ASN A 14 -5.84 19.53 -0.63
CA ASN A 14 -5.13 20.80 -0.56
C ASN A 14 -4.72 21.26 -1.98
N PRO A 15 -5.22 22.41 -2.48
CA PRO A 15 -4.90 22.89 -3.84
C PRO A 15 -3.41 23.10 -4.11
N VAL A 16 -2.58 23.27 -3.07
CA VAL A 16 -1.11 23.36 -3.20
C VAL A 16 -0.51 22.09 -3.82
N HIS A 17 -1.20 20.94 -3.69
CA HIS A 17 -0.76 19.67 -4.24
C HIS A 17 -1.43 19.31 -5.59
N ASP A 18 -2.31 20.17 -6.13
CA ASP A 18 -2.88 20.02 -7.48
C ASP A 18 -1.81 20.36 -8.52
N SER A 19 -1.10 19.33 -8.94
CA SER A 19 -0.03 19.39 -9.93
C SER A 19 -0.35 18.48 -11.10
N VAL A 20 0.37 18.62 -12.22
CA VAL A 20 0.24 17.71 -13.37
C VAL A 20 0.37 16.24 -12.94
N ARG A 21 1.28 15.96 -12.00
CA ARG A 21 1.48 14.62 -11.44
C ARG A 21 0.24 14.09 -10.72
N ASN A 22 -0.36 14.91 -9.85
CA ASN A 22 -1.45 14.49 -8.97
C ASN A 22 -2.83 14.71 -9.60
N LYS A 23 -2.90 15.22 -10.83
CA LYS A 23 -4.16 15.69 -11.41
C LYS A 23 -5.23 14.61 -11.44
N THR A 24 -4.83 13.40 -11.83
CA THR A 24 -5.71 12.23 -11.83
C THR A 24 -6.21 11.92 -10.43
N SER A 25 -5.36 11.95 -9.40
CA SER A 25 -5.77 11.70 -8.01
C SER A 25 -6.78 12.74 -7.51
N PHE A 26 -6.61 14.02 -7.87
CA PHE A 26 -7.61 15.06 -7.56
C PHE A 26 -8.94 14.81 -8.27
N MET A 27 -8.92 14.44 -9.55
CA MET A 27 -10.12 14.11 -10.31
C MET A 27 -10.84 12.90 -9.73
N THR A 28 -10.12 11.82 -9.45
CA THR A 28 -10.68 10.60 -8.86
C THR A 28 -11.26 10.86 -7.46
N ARG A 29 -10.58 11.68 -6.64
CA ARG A 29 -11.11 12.08 -5.33
C ARG A 29 -12.45 12.80 -5.48
N ILE A 30 -12.51 13.83 -6.33
CA ILE A 30 -13.73 14.63 -6.55
C ILE A 30 -14.88 13.77 -7.07
N ASP A 31 -14.59 12.88 -8.00
CA ASP A 31 -15.60 12.05 -8.66
C ASP A 31 -16.11 10.90 -7.77
N SER A 32 -15.20 10.21 -7.08
CA SER A 32 -15.49 8.92 -6.44
C SER A 32 -15.42 8.92 -4.91
N VAL A 33 -14.71 9.85 -4.28
CA VAL A 33 -14.49 9.88 -2.82
C VAL A 33 -15.31 10.97 -2.14
N ASP A 34 -15.28 12.20 -2.66
CA ASP A 34 -16.00 13.35 -2.11
C ASP A 34 -17.52 13.09 -1.95
N PRO A 35 -18.22 12.40 -2.88
CA PRO A 35 -19.64 12.13 -2.72
C PRO A 35 -19.94 11.25 -1.50
N ILE A 36 -19.09 10.26 -1.21
CA ILE A 36 -19.26 9.34 -0.07
C ILE A 36 -19.02 10.06 1.25
N ILE A 37 -17.96 10.88 1.32
CA ILE A 37 -17.67 11.70 2.51
C ILE A 37 -18.77 12.74 2.73
N SER A 38 -19.20 13.44 1.68
CA SER A 38 -20.24 14.48 1.76
C SER A 38 -21.60 13.92 2.18
N ALA A 39 -21.89 12.66 1.80
CA ALA A 39 -23.08 11.94 2.24
C ALA A 39 -22.99 11.44 3.69
N GLY A 40 -21.84 11.59 4.37
CA GLY A 40 -21.62 11.08 5.72
C GLY A 40 -21.55 9.55 5.79
N LEU A 41 -21.15 8.90 4.69
CA LEU A 41 -21.10 7.44 4.56
C LEU A 41 -19.68 6.88 4.70
N ALA A 42 -18.70 7.72 5.03
CA ALA A 42 -17.30 7.33 5.18
C ALA A 42 -16.91 7.26 6.66
N ASP A 43 -16.39 6.10 7.08
CA ASP A 43 -15.67 5.96 8.33
C ASP A 43 -14.17 6.14 8.08
N GLN A 44 -13.56 6.99 8.90
CA GLN A 44 -12.12 7.24 8.85
C GLN A 44 -11.39 6.25 9.75
N ILE A 45 -10.22 5.82 9.30
CA ILE A 45 -9.44 4.78 9.97
C ILE A 45 -8.03 5.26 10.24
N ASP A 46 -7.49 4.87 11.39
CA ASP A 46 -6.09 5.10 11.70
C ASP A 46 -5.20 4.16 10.90
N VAL A 47 -4.04 4.66 10.48
CA VAL A 47 -3.04 3.92 9.68
C VAL A 47 -1.76 3.77 10.49
N ASP A 48 -1.87 3.19 11.69
CA ASP A 48 -0.75 3.02 12.63
C ASP A 48 -0.43 1.56 12.93
N GLY A 49 -1.10 0.63 12.24
CA GLY A 49 -0.99 -0.81 12.44
C GLY A 49 -1.90 -1.37 13.54
N SER A 50 -2.72 -0.54 14.19
CA SER A 50 -3.78 -1.02 15.08
C SER A 50 -4.91 -1.71 14.29
N GLU A 51 -5.64 -2.61 14.96
CA GLU A 51 -6.79 -3.28 14.35
C GLU A 51 -7.98 -2.31 14.28
N VAL A 52 -8.48 -2.07 13.07
CA VAL A 52 -9.67 -1.25 12.80
C VAL A 52 -10.94 -2.08 12.87
N LEU A 53 -10.82 -3.37 12.55
CA LEU A 53 -11.83 -4.41 12.69
C LEU A 53 -11.09 -5.70 13.09
N GLU A 54 -11.83 -6.71 13.56
CA GLU A 54 -11.23 -7.99 13.94
C GLU A 54 -10.37 -8.56 12.82
N GLY A 55 -9.06 -8.67 13.09
CA GLY A 55 -8.08 -9.18 12.14
C GLY A 55 -7.75 -8.25 10.96
N ILE A 56 -8.27 -7.03 10.90
CA ILE A 56 -7.94 -6.06 9.83
C ILE A 56 -7.19 -4.89 10.43
N SER A 57 -5.96 -4.66 9.93
CA SER A 57 -5.16 -3.49 10.28
C SER A 57 -4.60 -2.81 9.04
N PHE A 58 -4.33 -1.52 9.14
CA PHE A 58 -3.71 -0.73 8.09
C PHE A 58 -2.34 -0.25 8.54
N HIS A 59 -1.31 -0.56 7.74
CA HIS A 59 0.07 -0.21 8.03
C HIS A 59 0.56 0.88 7.06
N PRO A 60 1.28 1.89 7.55
CA PRO A 60 1.79 2.94 6.69
C PRO A 60 2.88 2.36 5.77
N THR A 61 2.69 2.56 4.47
CA THR A 61 3.64 2.18 3.42
C THR A 61 3.84 3.32 2.43
N PRO A 62 4.25 4.52 2.92
CA PRO A 62 4.36 5.72 2.09
C PRO A 62 5.41 5.59 0.99
N GLY A 63 5.39 6.51 0.03
CA GLY A 63 6.39 6.64 -1.02
C GLY A 63 5.78 6.58 -2.42
N HIS A 64 4.84 5.66 -2.68
CA HIS A 64 4.06 5.72 -3.92
C HIS A 64 3.23 7.00 -3.97
N THR A 65 2.47 7.22 -2.88
CA THR A 65 1.90 8.51 -2.49
C THR A 65 2.36 8.85 -1.06
N PRO A 66 2.21 10.11 -0.61
CA PRO A 66 2.76 10.56 0.67
C PRO A 66 2.27 9.77 1.89
N HIS A 67 1.02 9.32 1.90
CA HIS A 67 0.42 8.56 3.00
C HIS A 67 -0.19 7.24 2.51
N HIS A 68 0.41 6.63 1.48
CA HIS A 68 0.05 5.28 1.03
C HIS A 68 0.05 4.27 2.20
N ALA A 69 -0.89 3.33 2.17
CA ALA A 69 -1.08 2.33 3.21
C ALA A 69 -1.28 0.93 2.63
N SER A 70 -0.85 -0.09 3.38
CA SER A 70 -1.11 -1.50 3.07
C SER A 70 -2.06 -2.09 4.11
N LEU A 71 -2.95 -2.99 3.67
CA LEU A 71 -3.86 -3.71 4.57
C LEU A 71 -3.27 -5.06 4.94
N VAL A 72 -3.32 -5.40 6.23
CA VAL A 72 -3.08 -6.75 6.74
C VAL A 72 -4.40 -7.34 7.18
N LEU A 73 -4.68 -8.56 6.68
CA LEU A 73 -5.79 -9.40 7.12
C LEU A 73 -5.23 -10.61 7.86
N LYS A 74 -5.76 -10.87 9.05
CA LYS A 74 -5.43 -11.98 9.93
C LYS A 74 -6.68 -12.85 10.12
N SER A 75 -6.51 -14.15 9.93
CA SER A 75 -7.54 -15.15 10.25
C SER A 75 -6.88 -16.35 10.92
N GLY A 76 -7.03 -16.45 12.25
CA GLY A 76 -6.29 -17.42 13.06
C GLY A 76 -4.77 -17.25 12.89
N MET A 77 -4.12 -18.30 12.38
CA MET A 77 -2.68 -18.31 12.11
C MET A 77 -2.32 -17.78 10.72
N GLU A 78 -3.28 -17.65 9.81
CA GLU A 78 -3.06 -17.19 8.45
C GLU A 78 -2.96 -15.65 8.39
N ARG A 79 -2.20 -15.16 7.41
CA ARG A 79 -2.05 -13.74 7.12
C ARG A 79 -2.16 -13.48 5.62
N ALA A 80 -2.82 -12.39 5.27
CA ALA A 80 -2.79 -11.82 3.93
C ALA A 80 -2.33 -10.35 4.00
N LEU A 81 -1.48 -9.94 3.07
CA LEU A 81 -0.99 -8.58 2.92
C LEU A 81 -1.46 -8.04 1.57
N PHE A 82 -2.29 -7.01 1.59
CA PHE A 82 -2.71 -6.27 0.42
C PHE A 82 -1.83 -5.03 0.32
N THR A 83 -0.93 -5.02 -0.66
CA THR A 83 0.17 -4.06 -0.70
C THR A 83 -0.19 -2.73 -1.32
N GLY A 84 -1.36 -2.60 -1.94
CA GLY A 84 -1.62 -1.50 -2.87
C GLY A 84 -0.48 -1.40 -3.89
N ASP A 85 0.03 -0.17 -4.05
CA ASP A 85 0.96 0.21 -5.12
C ASP A 85 2.42 0.27 -4.65
N VAL A 86 2.73 -0.42 -3.54
CA VAL A 86 4.11 -0.61 -3.05
C VAL A 86 5.02 -1.29 -4.10
N MET A 87 4.43 -2.12 -4.96
CA MET A 87 5.11 -2.83 -6.06
C MET A 87 4.25 -2.87 -7.32
N HIS A 88 4.90 -2.71 -8.47
CA HIS A 88 4.30 -2.67 -9.80
C HIS A 88 4.70 -3.84 -10.68
N HIS A 89 5.83 -4.51 -10.37
CA HIS A 89 6.30 -5.67 -11.13
C HIS A 89 7.02 -6.69 -10.23
N PRO A 90 6.90 -8.02 -10.48
CA PRO A 90 7.56 -9.05 -9.67
C PRO A 90 9.08 -8.90 -9.51
N ILE A 91 9.76 -8.25 -10.45
CA ILE A 91 11.20 -7.94 -10.35
C ILE A 91 11.54 -7.13 -9.09
N GLN A 92 10.60 -6.33 -8.57
CA GLN A 92 10.78 -5.54 -7.36
C GLN A 92 10.76 -6.40 -6.08
N VAL A 93 10.35 -7.67 -6.17
CA VAL A 93 10.55 -8.65 -5.08
C VAL A 93 12.00 -9.10 -5.06
N CYS A 94 12.59 -9.33 -6.23
CA CYS A 94 13.99 -9.75 -6.38
C CYS A 94 14.98 -8.60 -6.13
N ILE A 95 14.63 -7.40 -6.57
CA ILE A 95 15.47 -6.19 -6.50
C ILE A 95 14.63 -5.04 -5.90
N PRO A 96 14.43 -5.02 -4.57
CA PRO A 96 13.55 -4.06 -3.92
C PRO A 96 14.02 -2.61 -4.00
N GLU A 97 15.26 -2.35 -4.39
CA GLU A 97 15.81 -1.01 -4.62
C GLU A 97 15.27 -0.37 -5.91
N TRP A 98 14.69 -1.15 -6.83
CA TRP A 98 14.15 -0.61 -8.08
C TRP A 98 12.79 0.03 -7.86
N SER A 99 12.71 1.33 -8.11
CA SER A 99 11.48 2.12 -7.94
C SER A 99 10.71 2.28 -9.24
N ALA A 100 9.41 2.50 -9.13
CA ALA A 100 8.59 2.86 -10.27
C ALA A 100 8.71 4.36 -10.55
N VAL A 101 8.57 4.77 -11.81
CA VAL A 101 8.50 6.21 -12.17
C VAL A 101 7.31 6.92 -11.51
N PHE A 102 6.31 6.13 -11.08
CA PHE A 102 5.11 6.60 -10.41
C PHE A 102 5.27 6.81 -8.90
N ASP A 103 6.42 6.47 -8.30
CA ASP A 103 6.66 6.72 -6.88
C ASP A 103 6.86 8.23 -6.64
N ALA A 104 6.11 8.81 -5.70
CA ALA A 104 6.21 10.23 -5.32
C ALA A 104 7.53 10.53 -4.60
N ASP A 105 7.95 9.61 -3.75
CA ASP A 105 9.26 9.57 -3.13
C ASP A 105 9.85 8.15 -3.30
N PRO A 106 10.75 7.96 -4.28
CA PRO A 106 11.38 6.66 -4.52
C PRO A 106 12.17 6.12 -3.31
N GLN A 107 12.78 6.99 -2.50
CA GLN A 107 13.59 6.54 -1.35
C GLN A 107 12.68 5.99 -0.25
N ILE A 108 11.58 6.68 0.04
CA ILE A 108 10.58 6.20 1.00
C ILE A 108 9.87 4.95 0.45
N ALA A 109 9.55 4.91 -0.84
CA ALA A 109 8.91 3.74 -1.47
C ALA A 109 9.76 2.46 -1.33
N ILE A 110 11.09 2.56 -1.45
CA ILE A 110 12.00 1.44 -1.22
C ILE A 110 11.91 0.94 0.23
N ILE A 111 11.83 1.84 1.21
CA ILE A 111 11.71 1.46 2.64
C ILE A 111 10.40 0.71 2.87
N SER A 112 9.28 1.26 2.38
CA SER A 112 7.96 0.63 2.47
C SER A 112 7.90 -0.73 1.78
N ARG A 113 8.55 -0.85 0.61
CA ARG A 113 8.67 -2.12 -0.12
C ARG A 113 9.46 -3.15 0.66
N LYS A 114 10.61 -2.76 1.23
CA LYS A 114 11.40 -3.66 2.08
C LYS A 114 10.61 -4.11 3.31
N TRP A 115 9.87 -3.21 3.94
CA TRP A 115 8.97 -3.56 5.04
C TRP A 115 7.92 -4.59 4.61
N ALA A 116 7.20 -4.36 3.50
CA ALA A 116 6.17 -5.26 3.00
C ALA A 116 6.72 -6.66 2.67
N LEU A 117 7.89 -6.71 2.02
CA LEU A 117 8.56 -7.98 1.70
C LEU A 117 9.05 -8.73 2.94
N ASN A 118 9.57 -8.00 3.95
CA ASN A 118 9.97 -8.61 5.23
C ASN A 118 8.75 -9.18 5.94
N TYR A 119 7.69 -8.39 6.07
CA TYR A 119 6.43 -8.81 6.70
C TYR A 119 5.88 -10.08 6.04
N ALA A 120 5.80 -10.08 4.71
CA ALA A 120 5.30 -11.23 3.95
C ALA A 120 6.12 -12.50 4.19
N ALA A 121 7.45 -12.40 4.19
CA ALA A 121 8.34 -13.53 4.43
C ALA A 121 8.26 -14.04 5.87
N GLU A 122 8.32 -13.13 6.86
CA GLU A 122 8.27 -13.46 8.28
C GLU A 122 6.98 -14.17 8.68
N HIS A 123 5.86 -13.76 8.09
CA HIS A 123 4.54 -14.29 8.42
C HIS A 123 4.03 -15.34 7.43
N THR A 124 4.83 -15.71 6.42
CA THR A 124 4.40 -16.59 5.31
C THR A 124 3.08 -16.11 4.68
N ALA A 125 2.89 -14.79 4.62
CA ALA A 125 1.61 -14.19 4.23
C ALA A 125 1.32 -14.40 2.74
N ALA A 126 0.05 -14.62 2.40
CA ALA A 126 -0.41 -14.44 1.03
C ALA A 126 -0.35 -12.95 0.68
N VAL A 127 0.28 -12.59 -0.43
CA VAL A 127 0.45 -11.20 -0.84
C VAL A 127 -0.45 -10.92 -2.03
N PHE A 128 -1.22 -9.84 -1.95
CA PHE A 128 -2.10 -9.35 -3.01
C PHE A 128 -1.60 -7.97 -3.45
N THR A 129 -1.21 -7.86 -4.71
CA THR A 129 -0.71 -6.60 -5.29
C THR A 129 -1.74 -6.01 -6.26
N SER A 130 -1.71 -4.69 -6.50
CA SER A 130 -2.59 -4.08 -7.50
C SER A 130 -2.19 -4.39 -8.95
N HIS A 131 -0.89 -4.66 -9.19
CA HIS A 131 -0.28 -4.51 -10.52
C HIS A 131 0.47 -5.73 -11.04
N PHE A 132 0.69 -6.77 -10.23
CA PHE A 132 1.34 -7.98 -10.75
C PHE A 132 0.42 -8.69 -11.75
N PRO A 133 0.98 -9.44 -12.70
CA PRO A 133 0.16 -10.17 -13.66
C PRO A 133 -0.61 -11.34 -13.01
N MET A 134 -1.39 -12.05 -13.82
CA MET A 134 -2.19 -13.20 -13.40
C MET A 134 -3.24 -12.85 -12.33
N THR A 135 -3.28 -13.58 -11.23
CA THR A 135 -4.21 -13.37 -10.10
C THR A 135 -3.80 -12.19 -9.21
N SER A 136 -2.62 -11.60 -9.47
CA SER A 136 -1.95 -10.61 -8.62
C SER A 136 -1.66 -11.09 -7.19
N ALA A 137 -1.94 -12.37 -6.90
CA ALA A 137 -1.81 -13.03 -5.62
C ALA A 137 -0.62 -13.99 -5.64
N GLY A 138 0.16 -14.03 -4.57
CA GLY A 138 1.36 -14.84 -4.51
C GLY A 138 1.98 -14.91 -3.13
N LYS A 139 3.19 -15.49 -3.07
CA LYS A 139 4.03 -15.55 -1.88
C LYS A 139 5.42 -15.02 -2.20
N VAL A 140 6.01 -14.36 -1.21
CA VAL A 140 7.43 -13.99 -1.21
C VAL A 140 8.22 -15.21 -0.76
N MET A 141 9.09 -15.70 -1.65
CA MET A 141 10.00 -16.81 -1.38
C MET A 141 11.36 -16.26 -0.96
N THR A 142 11.97 -16.82 0.08
CA THR A 142 13.33 -16.48 0.52
C THR A 142 14.32 -17.57 0.12
N TYR A 143 15.46 -17.15 -0.41
CA TYR A 143 16.59 -18.01 -0.80
C TYR A 143 17.87 -17.52 -0.13
N ASP A 144 18.93 -18.34 -0.16
CA ASP A 144 20.24 -17.99 0.42
C ASP A 144 20.79 -16.65 -0.08
N GLN A 145 20.49 -16.27 -1.33
CA GLN A 145 20.94 -15.02 -1.95
C GLN A 145 19.80 -14.10 -2.43
N GLY A 146 18.68 -14.05 -1.70
CA GLY A 146 17.67 -13.01 -1.92
C GLY A 146 16.23 -13.52 -1.85
N ARG A 147 15.37 -12.94 -2.69
CA ARG A 147 13.93 -13.20 -2.69
C ARG A 147 13.40 -13.43 -4.08
N GLY A 148 12.28 -14.13 -4.17
CA GLY A 148 11.53 -14.30 -5.41
C GLY A 148 10.03 -14.33 -5.16
N TRP A 149 9.28 -14.40 -6.26
CA TRP A 149 7.83 -14.39 -6.25
C TRP A 149 7.28 -15.71 -6.79
N SER A 150 6.24 -16.23 -6.14
CA SER A 150 5.47 -17.39 -6.61
C SER A 150 3.99 -17.03 -6.62
N PHE A 151 3.33 -17.14 -7.77
CA PHE A 151 1.88 -16.93 -7.87
C PHE A 151 1.12 -18.05 -7.15
N LEU A 152 -0.02 -17.69 -6.53
CA LEU A 152 -0.98 -18.63 -5.98
C LEU A 152 -1.92 -19.18 -7.05
#